data_AF-X0YI74-F1
#
_entry.id   AF-X0YI74-F1
#
_cell.length_a   1.000
_cell.length_b   1.000
_cell.length_c   1.000
_cell.angle_alpha   90.00
_cell.angle_beta   90.00
_cell.angle_gamma   90.00
#
_symmetry.space_group_name_H-M   'P 1'
#
loop_
_entity.id
_entity.type
_entity.pdbx_description
1 polymer ?
#
loop_
_entity_poly.entity_id
_entity_poly.type
_entity_poly.pdbx_seq_one_letter_code
_entity_poly.pdbx_strand_id
1 'polypeptide(L)'
;MTIENPEFRELEKQANVFIETARIFAKSNKMEESIKNYQMALKIFEKIGYSFQVRKIKWEIEKLKAAPVSPKDNSELIRKDAAEKIKAIASRKRVSGIQNNSFAPKNGPSISNRSSVSSEKIEKLKQFEAAKKERENKLNEANSLLDLAQKSVKNNKFEQAKENYLKAADKFEELGWGAQAATIRKEIDVLQEKADLLQTKIKFQEEKERKKQKEYEDRIKKDQEEQDMIRKEKEEEARRRNPQQQRKYELALFNIKKAEEEVAKGKFKKASNRFRYALDIFLELQSNPDEIEELKLKISKLKQ
;
A
#
# COMPACT_ATOMS: atom_id res chain seq x y z
N MET A 1 -26.03 27.22 -2.67
CA MET A 1 -25.32 27.38 -1.38
C MET A 1 -26.06 26.54 -0.35
N THR A 2 -25.64 25.30 -0.12
CA THR A 2 -26.15 24.49 0.99
C THR A 2 -25.56 25.08 2.27
N ILE A 3 -26.41 25.66 3.10
CA ILE A 3 -26.03 26.09 4.45
C ILE A 3 -25.65 24.80 5.19
N GLU A 4 -24.34 24.58 5.39
CA GLU A 4 -23.86 23.41 6.10
C GLU A 4 -24.28 23.51 7.57
N ASN A 5 -25.28 22.73 7.95
CA ASN A 5 -25.71 22.62 9.32
C ASN A 5 -24.53 22.12 10.17
N PRO A 6 -24.04 22.88 11.16
CA PRO A 6 -22.91 22.48 12.00
C PRO A 6 -23.15 21.14 12.72
N GLU A 7 -24.40 20.78 12.98
CA GLU A 7 -24.78 19.48 13.54
C GLU A 7 -24.43 18.32 12.58
N PHE A 8 -24.57 18.51 11.27
CA PHE A 8 -24.22 17.48 10.28
C PHE A 8 -22.71 17.24 10.22
N ARG A 9 -21.90 18.29 10.36
CA ARG A 9 -20.45 18.16 10.42
C ARG A 9 -20.00 17.32 11.62
N GLU A 10 -20.64 17.48 12.78
CA GLU A 10 -20.26 16.72 13.97
C GLU A 10 -20.70 15.25 13.88
N LEU A 11 -21.91 15.00 13.37
CA LEU A 11 -22.38 13.64 13.05
C LEU A 11 -21.47 12.96 12.02
N GLU A 12 -21.02 13.67 10.99
CA GLU A 12 -20.09 13.15 10.00
C GLU A 12 -18.76 12.74 10.63
N LYS A 13 -18.17 13.57 11.50
CA LYS A 13 -16.94 13.20 12.23
C LYS A 13 -17.16 11.95 13.07
N GLN A 14 -18.27 11.88 13.81
CA GLN A 14 -18.59 10.72 14.64
C GLN A 14 -18.71 9.44 13.80
N ALA A 15 -19.38 9.51 12.65
CA ALA A 15 -19.50 8.38 11.73
C ALA A 15 -18.14 7.94 11.16
N ASN A 16 -17.26 8.89 10.85
CA ASN A 16 -15.90 8.60 10.39
C ASN A 16 -15.05 7.89 11.47
N VAL A 17 -15.21 8.24 12.75
CA VAL A 17 -14.55 7.53 13.87
C VAL A 17 -15.00 6.07 13.94
N PHE A 18 -16.29 5.79 13.76
CA PHE A 18 -16.81 4.42 13.72
C PHE A 18 -16.25 3.64 12.53
N ILE A 19 -16.08 4.25 11.35
CA ILE A 19 -15.45 3.61 10.18
C ILE A 19 -13.99 3.22 10.49
N GLU A 20 -13.20 4.13 11.06
CA GLU A 20 -11.79 3.84 11.36
C GLU A 20 -11.67 2.73 12.41
N THR A 21 -12.53 2.76 13.43
CA THR A 21 -12.58 1.73 14.47
C THR A 21 -12.98 0.37 13.88
N ALA A 22 -13.96 0.34 12.97
CA ALA A 22 -14.34 -0.87 12.25
C ALA A 22 -13.17 -1.47 11.43
N ARG A 23 -12.38 -0.61 10.76
CA ARG A 23 -11.19 -1.03 10.00
C ARG A 23 -10.11 -1.60 10.89
N ILE A 24 -9.89 -1.03 12.08
CA ILE A 24 -8.96 -1.55 13.07
C ILE A 24 -9.40 -2.94 13.52
N PHE A 25 -10.68 -3.12 13.88
CA PHE A 25 -11.21 -4.43 14.28
C PHE A 25 -11.12 -5.49 13.16
N ALA A 26 -11.42 -5.13 11.92
CA ALA A 26 -11.26 -6.03 10.78
C ALA A 26 -9.81 -6.49 10.60
N LYS A 27 -8.83 -5.58 10.77
CA LYS A 27 -7.40 -5.93 10.73
C LYS A 27 -6.99 -6.84 11.88
N SER A 28 -7.61 -6.71 13.05
CA SER A 28 -7.40 -7.56 14.22
C SER A 28 -8.20 -8.86 14.21
N ASN A 29 -8.84 -9.22 13.08
CA ASN A 29 -9.68 -10.42 12.92
C ASN A 29 -10.91 -10.46 13.86
N LYS A 30 -11.34 -9.31 14.38
CA LYS A 30 -12.52 -9.13 15.23
C LYS A 30 -13.71 -8.73 14.36
N MET A 31 -14.25 -9.70 13.62
CA MET A 31 -15.21 -9.44 12.54
C MET A 31 -16.57 -8.95 13.06
N GLU A 32 -17.05 -9.48 14.17
CA GLU A 32 -18.33 -9.09 14.76
C GLU A 32 -18.30 -7.63 15.25
N GLU A 33 -17.24 -7.24 15.95
CA GLU A 33 -17.05 -5.86 16.43
C GLU A 33 -16.86 -4.89 15.26
N SER A 34 -16.16 -5.32 14.20
CA SER A 34 -16.03 -4.53 12.98
C SER A 34 -17.40 -4.26 12.34
N ILE A 35 -18.22 -5.29 12.15
CA ILE A 35 -19.56 -5.17 11.57
C ILE A 35 -20.44 -4.26 12.44
N LYS A 36 -20.39 -4.39 13.77
CA LYS A 36 -21.14 -3.54 14.70
C LYS A 36 -20.78 -2.05 14.55
N ASN A 37 -19.50 -1.73 14.43
CA ASN A 37 -19.04 -0.35 14.21
C ASN A 37 -19.48 0.18 12.83
N TYR A 38 -19.39 -0.62 11.78
CA TYR A 38 -19.93 -0.24 10.47
C TYR A 38 -21.44 0.01 10.50
N GLN A 39 -22.22 -0.78 11.24
CA GLN A 39 -23.65 -0.54 11.42
C GLN A 39 -23.95 0.78 12.15
N MET A 40 -23.13 1.17 13.13
CA MET A 40 -23.27 2.47 13.80
C MET A 40 -22.99 3.64 12.84
N ALA A 41 -21.90 3.55 12.06
CA ALA A 41 -21.62 4.54 11.02
C ALA A 41 -22.75 4.63 9.98
N LEU A 42 -23.29 3.49 9.56
CA LEU A 42 -24.39 3.40 8.59
C LEU A 42 -25.62 4.20 9.06
N LYS A 43 -26.06 4.00 10.31
CA LYS A 43 -27.21 4.72 10.88
C LYS A 43 -27.02 6.23 10.86
N ILE A 44 -25.81 6.71 11.15
CA ILE A 44 -25.51 8.15 11.14
C ILE A 44 -25.53 8.68 9.69
N PHE A 45 -24.89 8.00 8.74
CA PHE A 45 -24.88 8.42 7.34
C PHE A 45 -26.26 8.36 6.67
N GLU A 46 -27.11 7.41 7.05
CA GLU A 46 -28.53 7.37 6.63
C GLU A 46 -29.31 8.57 7.19
N LYS A 47 -29.07 8.96 8.46
CA LYS A 47 -29.72 10.12 9.08
C LYS A 47 -29.35 11.45 8.39
N ILE A 48 -28.10 11.63 7.97
CA ILE A 48 -27.63 12.87 7.30
C ILE A 48 -27.80 12.84 5.77
N GLY A 49 -28.31 11.73 5.19
CA GLY A 49 -28.62 11.64 3.76
C GLY A 49 -27.41 11.37 2.84
N TYR A 50 -26.31 10.83 3.36
CA TYR A 50 -25.08 10.57 2.60
C TYR A 50 -25.14 9.21 1.86
N SER A 51 -25.93 9.16 0.79
CA SER A 51 -26.26 7.93 0.05
C SER A 51 -25.05 7.14 -0.46
N PHE A 52 -23.98 7.83 -0.87
CA PHE A 52 -22.74 7.19 -1.35
C PHE A 52 -22.03 6.41 -0.23
N GLN A 53 -21.86 7.05 0.94
CA GLN A 53 -21.25 6.45 2.12
C GLN A 53 -22.07 5.27 2.62
N VAL A 54 -23.40 5.39 2.62
CA VAL A 54 -24.33 4.29 2.96
C VAL A 54 -24.09 3.07 2.07
N ARG A 55 -24.03 3.26 0.74
CA ARG A 55 -23.80 2.17 -0.22
C ARG A 55 -22.43 1.52 0.01
N LYS A 56 -21.39 2.32 0.22
CA LYS A 56 -20.03 1.84 0.49
C LYS A 56 -19.95 1.02 1.77
N ILE A 57 -20.57 1.47 2.86
CA ILE A 57 -20.58 0.75 4.14
C ILE A 57 -21.34 -0.57 4.03
N LYS A 58 -22.50 -0.59 3.34
CA LYS A 58 -23.26 -1.83 3.10
C LYS A 58 -22.41 -2.87 2.39
N TRP A 59 -21.69 -2.47 1.35
CA TRP A 59 -20.77 -3.34 0.63
C TRP A 59 -19.64 -3.89 1.51
N GLU A 60 -19.01 -3.07 2.36
CA GLU A 60 -17.98 -3.55 3.29
C GLU A 60 -18.54 -4.54 4.32
N ILE A 61 -19.75 -4.31 4.84
CA ILE A 61 -20.43 -5.25 5.74
C ILE A 61 -20.69 -6.58 5.05
N GLU A 62 -21.22 -6.57 3.82
CA GLU A 62 -21.47 -7.79 3.04
C GLU A 62 -20.18 -8.55 2.75
N LYS A 63 -19.11 -7.83 2.39
CA LYS A 63 -17.79 -8.40 2.18
C LYS A 63 -17.24 -9.06 3.44
N LEU A 64 -17.39 -8.45 4.61
CA LEU A 64 -16.97 -9.03 5.89
C LEU A 64 -17.80 -10.26 6.27
N LYS A 65 -19.10 -10.28 5.95
CA LYS A 65 -19.97 -11.45 6.16
C LYS A 65 -19.65 -12.59 5.20
N ALA A 66 -19.28 -12.27 3.96
CA ALA A 66 -18.92 -13.25 2.94
C ALA A 66 -17.49 -13.77 3.09
N ALA A 67 -16.62 -13.05 3.83
CA ALA A 67 -15.28 -13.50 4.10
C ALA A 67 -15.34 -14.82 4.88
N PRO A 68 -14.79 -15.93 4.35
CA PRO A 68 -14.69 -17.16 5.12
C PRO A 68 -13.88 -16.85 6.37
N VAL A 69 -14.46 -17.11 7.54
CA VAL A 69 -13.78 -16.92 8.84
C VAL A 69 -12.41 -17.57 8.72
N SER A 70 -11.37 -16.73 8.76
CA SER A 70 -9.99 -17.17 8.55
C SER A 70 -9.72 -18.41 9.40
N PRO A 71 -9.21 -19.52 8.85
CA PRO A 71 -9.09 -20.81 9.55
C PRO A 71 -8.20 -20.84 10.80
N LYS A 72 -7.68 -19.69 11.26
CA LYS A 72 -6.82 -19.62 12.44
C LYS A 72 -7.53 -20.07 13.71
N ASP A 73 -8.84 -19.84 13.83
CA ASP A 73 -9.66 -20.37 14.94
C ASP A 73 -10.16 -21.81 14.70
N ASN A 74 -10.04 -22.31 13.47
CA ASN A 74 -10.32 -23.71 13.12
C ASN A 74 -9.12 -24.64 13.33
N SER A 75 -7.98 -24.11 13.78
CA SER A 75 -6.78 -24.91 14.05
C SER A 75 -7.03 -25.94 15.16
N GLU A 76 -7.92 -25.66 16.11
CA GLU A 76 -8.28 -26.61 17.17
C GLU A 76 -9.23 -27.70 16.68
N LEU A 77 -10.19 -27.37 15.81
CA LEU A 77 -11.12 -28.33 15.21
C LEU A 77 -10.40 -29.25 14.20
N ILE A 78 -9.52 -28.68 13.38
CA ILE A 78 -8.68 -29.44 12.44
C ILE A 78 -7.67 -30.32 13.18
N ARG A 79 -7.14 -29.89 14.34
CA ARG A 79 -6.28 -30.73 15.20
C ARG A 79 -7.04 -31.90 15.81
N LYS A 80 -8.29 -31.70 16.26
CA LYS A 80 -9.14 -32.79 16.79
C LYS A 80 -9.50 -33.80 15.71
N ASP A 81 -9.88 -33.32 14.52
CA ASP A 81 -10.28 -34.17 13.39
C ASP A 81 -9.08 -34.94 12.80
N ALA A 82 -7.90 -34.31 12.75
CA ALA A 82 -6.66 -34.98 12.37
C ALA A 82 -6.21 -36.03 13.42
N ALA A 83 -6.36 -35.73 14.72
CA ALA A 83 -6.03 -36.68 15.78
C ALA A 83 -6.94 -37.92 15.75
N GLU A 84 -8.23 -37.76 15.49
CA GLU A 84 -9.16 -38.90 15.31
C GLU A 84 -8.82 -39.74 14.07
N LYS A 85 -8.51 -39.11 12.94
CA LYS A 85 -8.09 -39.82 11.72
C LYS A 85 -6.80 -40.62 11.92
N ILE A 86 -5.82 -40.07 12.65
CA ILE A 86 -4.59 -40.79 12.99
C ILE A 86 -4.90 -42.00 13.91
N LYS A 87 -5.80 -41.84 14.88
CA LYS A 87 -6.23 -42.92 15.78
C LYS A 87 -6.96 -44.05 15.04
N ALA A 88 -7.77 -43.70 14.03
CA ALA A 88 -8.48 -44.66 13.16
C ALA A 88 -7.53 -45.44 12.22
N ILE A 89 -6.49 -44.78 11.70
CA ILE A 89 -5.47 -45.44 10.86
C ILE A 89 -4.61 -46.39 11.70
N ALA A 90 -4.24 -46.00 12.92
CA ALA A 90 -3.47 -46.84 13.84
C ALA A 90 -4.23 -48.11 14.28
N SER A 91 -5.56 -48.04 14.38
CA SER A 91 -6.41 -49.19 14.72
C SER A 91 -6.63 -50.14 13.53
N ARG A 92 -6.67 -49.64 12.28
CA ARG A 92 -6.72 -50.51 11.08
C ARG A 92 -5.43 -51.30 10.84
N LYS A 93 -4.26 -50.75 11.18
CA LYS A 93 -2.96 -51.44 11.00
C LYS A 93 -2.74 -52.64 11.93
N ARG A 94 -3.55 -52.84 12.98
CA ARG A 94 -3.45 -54.01 13.87
C ARG A 94 -4.25 -55.23 13.40
N VAL A 95 -5.09 -55.11 12.38
CA VAL A 95 -5.98 -56.20 11.93
C VAL A 95 -5.49 -56.91 10.66
N SER A 96 -4.50 -56.36 9.93
CA SER A 96 -3.90 -57.03 8.77
C SER A 96 -2.71 -57.90 9.17
N GLY A 97 -2.93 -58.90 10.02
CA GLY A 97 -2.11 -60.10 10.09
C GLY A 97 -2.40 -60.96 8.87
N ILE A 98 -1.93 -60.52 7.69
CA ILE A 98 -2.11 -61.27 6.44
C ILE A 98 -1.09 -62.40 6.42
N GLN A 99 -1.63 -63.61 6.50
CA GLN A 99 -0.94 -64.88 6.35
C GLN A 99 -0.18 -64.92 5.01
N ASN A 100 1.13 -65.11 5.10
CA ASN A 100 1.99 -65.48 3.98
C ASN A 100 1.60 -66.90 3.52
N ASN A 101 0.72 -67.01 2.52
CA ASN A 101 0.49 -68.25 1.79
C ASN A 101 1.51 -68.38 0.66
N SER A 102 2.50 -69.23 0.89
CA SER A 102 3.45 -69.77 -0.07
C SER A 102 2.72 -70.66 -1.09
N PHE A 103 2.39 -70.11 -2.25
CA PHE A 103 1.95 -70.91 -3.41
C PHE A 103 3.17 -71.37 -4.20
N ALA A 104 3.46 -72.67 -4.13
CA ALA A 104 4.47 -73.34 -4.93
C ALA A 104 4.08 -73.40 -6.42
N PRO A 105 5.01 -73.19 -7.37
CA PRO A 105 4.72 -73.30 -8.79
C PRO A 105 4.68 -74.77 -9.21
N LYS A 106 3.53 -75.22 -9.74
CA LYS A 106 3.39 -76.53 -10.39
C LYS A 106 3.88 -76.46 -11.84
N ASN A 107 4.79 -77.37 -12.16
CA ASN A 107 5.35 -77.63 -13.49
C ASN A 107 4.26 -77.91 -14.52
N GLY A 108 4.30 -77.19 -15.64
CA GLY A 108 3.45 -77.38 -16.82
C GLY A 108 4.29 -77.31 -18.10
N PRO A 109 3.83 -77.95 -19.19
CA PRO A 109 4.70 -78.56 -20.21
C PRO A 109 5.29 -77.57 -21.21
N SER A 110 6.49 -77.93 -21.66
CA SER A 110 7.30 -77.27 -22.68
C SER A 110 6.57 -77.19 -24.02
N ILE A 111 6.27 -75.96 -24.48
CA ILE A 111 5.77 -75.66 -25.83
C ILE A 111 6.91 -74.97 -26.59
N SER A 112 7.72 -75.79 -27.27
CA SER A 112 8.75 -75.37 -28.21
C SER A 112 8.10 -75.03 -29.56
N ASN A 113 7.71 -73.76 -29.76
CA ASN A 113 7.58 -73.07 -31.07
C ASN A 113 7.01 -71.64 -30.87
N ARG A 114 7.79 -70.75 -30.23
CA ARG A 114 7.35 -69.38 -29.87
C ARG A 114 8.38 -68.27 -30.15
N SER A 115 9.45 -68.56 -30.89
CA SER A 115 10.64 -67.68 -30.97
C SER A 115 10.48 -66.44 -31.86
N SER A 116 9.57 -66.42 -32.85
CA SER A 116 9.42 -65.27 -33.77
C SER A 116 8.40 -64.22 -33.32
N VAL A 117 7.39 -64.58 -32.52
CA VAL A 117 6.39 -63.62 -31.98
C VAL A 117 6.97 -62.80 -30.79
N SER A 118 8.09 -63.24 -30.23
CA SER A 118 8.72 -62.61 -29.06
C SER A 118 9.44 -61.31 -29.40
N SER A 119 10.14 -61.22 -30.53
CA SER A 119 10.96 -60.04 -30.89
C SER A 119 10.12 -58.80 -31.20
N GLU A 120 9.07 -58.92 -32.02
CA GLU A 120 8.18 -57.78 -32.34
C GLU A 120 7.47 -57.22 -31.11
N LYS A 121 7.09 -58.09 -30.17
CA LYS A 121 6.45 -57.68 -28.91
C LYS A 121 7.44 -56.93 -28.01
N ILE A 122 8.71 -57.36 -27.97
CA ILE A 122 9.77 -56.67 -27.22
C ILE A 122 10.03 -55.28 -27.81
N GLU A 123 10.10 -55.14 -29.14
CA GLU A 123 10.31 -53.85 -29.79
C GLU A 123 9.14 -52.88 -29.54
N LYS A 124 7.89 -53.35 -29.66
CA LYS A 124 6.69 -52.55 -29.36
C LYS A 124 6.66 -52.09 -27.89
N LEU A 125 7.06 -52.96 -26.96
CA LEU A 125 7.16 -52.59 -25.54
C LEU A 125 8.22 -51.50 -25.32
N LYS A 126 9.40 -51.64 -25.95
CA LYS A 126 10.47 -50.63 -25.85
C LYS A 126 10.04 -49.27 -26.42
N GLN A 127 9.34 -49.27 -27.56
CA GLN A 127 8.77 -48.04 -28.15
C GLN A 127 7.72 -47.41 -27.23
N PHE A 128 6.86 -48.22 -26.62
CA PHE A 128 5.84 -47.74 -25.68
C PHE A 128 6.48 -47.13 -24.41
N GLU A 129 7.49 -47.77 -23.86
CA GLU A 129 8.24 -47.25 -22.70
C GLU A 129 8.96 -45.93 -23.03
N ALA A 130 9.60 -45.85 -24.20
CA ALA A 130 10.25 -44.62 -24.66
C ALA A 130 9.24 -43.48 -24.83
N ALA A 131 8.10 -43.74 -25.48
CA ALA A 131 7.02 -42.76 -25.66
C ALA A 131 6.41 -42.32 -24.31
N LYS A 132 6.25 -43.25 -23.37
CA LYS A 132 5.78 -42.95 -22.00
C LYS A 132 6.75 -42.02 -21.28
N LYS A 133 8.05 -42.32 -21.35
CA LYS A 133 9.11 -41.49 -20.73
C LYS A 133 9.18 -40.11 -21.35
N GLU A 134 9.07 -39.99 -22.67
CA GLU A 134 9.03 -38.69 -23.36
C GLU A 134 7.80 -37.87 -22.93
N ARG A 135 6.63 -38.52 -22.83
CA ARG A 135 5.40 -37.89 -22.36
C ARG A 135 5.52 -37.37 -20.93
N GLU A 136 6.15 -38.16 -20.06
CA GLU A 136 6.40 -37.79 -18.66
C GLU A 136 7.39 -36.62 -18.55
N ASN A 137 8.45 -36.59 -19.36
CA ASN A 137 9.38 -35.47 -19.40
C ASN A 137 8.67 -34.17 -19.83
N LYS A 138 7.89 -34.21 -20.91
CA LYS A 138 7.09 -33.06 -21.38
C LYS A 138 6.12 -32.55 -20.31
N LEU A 139 5.49 -33.45 -19.57
CA LEU A 139 4.60 -33.10 -18.47
C LEU A 139 5.35 -32.42 -17.33
N ASN A 140 6.52 -32.92 -16.94
CA ASN A 140 7.35 -32.32 -15.91
C ASN A 140 7.85 -30.92 -16.31
N GLU A 141 8.23 -30.73 -17.58
CA GLU A 141 8.59 -29.42 -18.13
C GLU A 141 7.41 -28.44 -18.07
N ALA A 142 6.21 -28.86 -18.48
CA ALA A 142 5.01 -28.03 -18.42
C ALA A 142 4.69 -27.61 -16.98
N ASN A 143 4.79 -28.53 -16.01
CA ASN A 143 4.56 -28.23 -14.60
C ASN A 143 5.61 -27.26 -14.03
N SER A 144 6.88 -27.43 -14.39
CA SER A 144 7.95 -26.51 -14.00
C SER A 144 7.69 -25.09 -14.53
N LEU A 145 7.20 -24.96 -15.77
CA LEU A 145 6.81 -23.67 -16.34
C LEU A 145 5.65 -23.02 -15.58
N LEU A 146 4.64 -23.80 -15.15
CA LEU A 146 3.56 -23.29 -14.30
C LEU A 146 4.07 -22.77 -12.95
N ASP A 147 4.98 -23.49 -12.30
CA ASP A 147 5.58 -23.06 -11.03
C ASP A 147 6.36 -21.75 -11.18
N LEU A 148 7.12 -21.61 -12.28
CA LEU A 148 7.82 -20.38 -12.62
C LEU A 148 6.85 -19.24 -12.91
N ALA A 149 5.76 -19.50 -13.65
CA ALA A 149 4.73 -18.52 -13.92
C ALA A 149 4.09 -18.01 -12.62
N GLN A 150 3.68 -18.91 -11.73
CA GLN A 150 3.12 -18.57 -10.43
C GLN A 150 4.10 -17.77 -9.55
N LYS A 151 5.38 -18.15 -9.57
CA LYS A 151 6.44 -17.39 -8.87
C LYS A 151 6.58 -15.98 -9.45
N SER A 152 6.49 -15.82 -10.77
CA SER A 152 6.51 -14.51 -11.43
C SER A 152 5.29 -13.65 -11.08
N VAL A 153 4.09 -14.25 -10.99
CA VAL A 153 2.87 -13.54 -10.52
C VAL A 153 3.04 -13.03 -9.09
N LYS A 154 3.59 -13.85 -8.18
CA LYS A 154 3.86 -13.45 -6.79
C LYS A 154 4.84 -12.27 -6.69
N ASN A 155 5.75 -12.16 -7.65
CA ASN A 155 6.74 -11.07 -7.73
C ASN A 155 6.27 -9.88 -8.59
N ASN A 156 4.99 -9.82 -8.98
CA ASN A 156 4.43 -8.79 -9.87
C ASN A 156 5.14 -8.69 -11.25
N LYS A 157 5.79 -9.77 -11.71
CA LYS A 157 6.42 -9.84 -13.03
C LYS A 157 5.44 -10.43 -14.05
N PHE A 158 4.41 -9.67 -14.41
CA PHE A 158 3.29 -10.17 -15.21
C PHE A 158 3.69 -10.62 -16.62
N GLU A 159 4.61 -9.91 -17.29
CA GLU A 159 5.10 -10.31 -18.62
C GLU A 159 5.81 -11.67 -18.59
N GLN A 160 6.69 -11.88 -17.61
CA GLN A 160 7.38 -13.16 -17.44
C GLN A 160 6.42 -14.28 -17.06
N ALA A 161 5.39 -13.98 -16.26
CA ALA A 161 4.35 -14.94 -15.94
C ALA A 161 3.56 -15.37 -17.19
N LYS A 162 3.17 -14.39 -18.02
CA LYS A 162 2.46 -14.62 -19.28
C LYS A 162 3.26 -15.50 -20.24
N GLU A 163 4.55 -15.21 -20.42
CA GLU A 163 5.44 -16.00 -21.27
C GLU A 163 5.54 -17.46 -20.78
N ASN A 164 5.71 -17.68 -19.48
CA ASN A 164 5.79 -19.03 -18.91
C ASN A 164 4.44 -19.78 -19.01
N TYR A 165 3.32 -19.10 -18.80
CA TYR A 165 1.99 -19.71 -18.98
C TYR A 165 1.73 -20.09 -20.44
N LEU A 166 2.15 -19.26 -21.41
CA LEU A 166 2.01 -19.58 -22.84
C LEU A 166 2.81 -20.85 -23.19
N LYS A 167 4.09 -20.90 -22.78
CA LYS A 167 4.94 -22.10 -22.99
C LYS A 167 4.35 -23.35 -22.34
N ALA A 168 3.77 -23.22 -21.14
CA ALA A 168 3.10 -24.34 -20.48
C ALA A 168 1.84 -24.80 -21.24
N ALA A 169 1.01 -23.85 -21.70
CA ALA A 169 -0.18 -24.15 -22.49
C ALA A 169 0.15 -24.89 -23.78
N ASP A 170 1.19 -24.46 -24.50
CA ASP A 170 1.64 -25.12 -25.73
C ASP A 170 2.10 -26.57 -25.46
N LYS A 171 2.82 -26.80 -24.35
CA LYS A 171 3.21 -28.16 -23.93
C LYS A 171 2.01 -29.04 -23.56
N PHE A 172 0.99 -28.48 -22.90
CA PHE A 172 -0.25 -29.22 -22.64
C PHE A 172 -1.03 -29.53 -23.91
N GLU A 173 -1.02 -28.63 -24.89
CA GLU A 173 -1.63 -28.87 -26.21
C GLU A 173 -0.91 -29.99 -26.97
N GLU A 174 0.43 -30.00 -26.98
CA GLU A 174 1.25 -31.09 -27.53
C GLU A 174 0.94 -32.46 -26.87
N LEU A 175 0.56 -32.47 -25.59
CA LEU A 175 0.21 -33.68 -24.82
C LEU A 175 -1.26 -34.15 -25.03
N GLY A 176 -2.05 -33.40 -25.80
CA GLY A 176 -3.48 -33.63 -26.01
C GLY A 176 -4.37 -33.17 -24.85
N TRP A 177 -3.86 -32.32 -23.96
CA TRP A 177 -4.56 -31.79 -22.78
C TRP A 177 -5.15 -30.40 -23.08
N GLY A 178 -5.95 -30.31 -24.15
CA GLY A 178 -6.48 -29.04 -24.65
C GLY A 178 -7.35 -28.27 -23.65
N ALA A 179 -8.07 -28.95 -22.77
CA ALA A 179 -8.88 -28.31 -21.73
C ALA A 179 -8.02 -27.54 -20.71
N GLN A 180 -6.88 -28.10 -20.32
CA GLN A 180 -5.90 -27.47 -19.43
C GLN A 180 -5.24 -26.28 -20.13
N ALA A 181 -4.83 -26.44 -21.39
CA ALA A 181 -4.28 -25.34 -22.18
C ALA A 181 -5.26 -24.15 -22.31
N ALA A 182 -6.54 -24.43 -22.58
CA ALA A 182 -7.59 -23.43 -22.64
C ALA A 182 -7.81 -22.73 -21.28
N THR A 183 -7.71 -23.46 -20.17
CA THR A 183 -7.80 -22.89 -18.82
C THR A 183 -6.62 -21.95 -18.53
N ILE A 184 -5.40 -22.35 -18.91
CA ILE A 184 -4.20 -21.52 -18.76
C ILE A 184 -4.31 -20.24 -19.60
N ARG A 185 -4.85 -20.32 -20.82
CA ARG A 185 -5.09 -19.13 -21.67
C ARG A 185 -6.07 -18.14 -21.03
N LYS A 186 -7.15 -18.61 -20.39
CA LYS A 186 -8.05 -17.74 -19.62
C LYS A 186 -7.35 -17.07 -18.44
N GLU A 187 -6.46 -17.79 -17.75
CA GLU A 187 -5.66 -17.21 -16.66
C GLU A 187 -4.72 -16.12 -17.18
N ILE A 188 -4.16 -16.26 -18.40
CA ILE A 188 -3.37 -15.22 -19.06
C ILE A 188 -4.20 -13.94 -19.28
N ASP A 189 -5.46 -14.05 -19.71
CA ASP A 189 -6.34 -12.90 -19.90
C ASP A 189 -6.60 -12.17 -18.57
N VAL A 190 -6.90 -12.91 -17.51
CA VAL A 190 -7.07 -12.36 -16.15
C VAL A 190 -5.80 -11.67 -15.66
N LEU A 191 -4.63 -12.23 -15.94
CA LEU A 191 -3.35 -11.62 -15.59
C LEU A 191 -3.07 -10.35 -16.38
N GLN A 192 -3.48 -10.28 -17.64
CA GLN A 192 -3.38 -9.07 -18.46
C GLN A 192 -4.24 -7.96 -17.87
N GLU A 193 -5.51 -8.23 -17.55
CA GLU A 193 -6.40 -7.26 -16.90
C GLU A 193 -5.81 -6.73 -15.58
N LYS A 194 -5.22 -7.63 -14.79
CA LYS A 194 -4.54 -7.25 -13.54
C LYS A 194 -3.31 -6.37 -13.77
N ALA A 195 -2.53 -6.65 -14.80
CA ALA A 195 -1.37 -5.84 -15.17
C ALA A 195 -1.79 -4.43 -15.60
N ASP A 196 -2.81 -4.32 -16.44
CA ASP A 196 -3.35 -3.05 -16.94
C ASP A 196 -3.94 -2.19 -15.80
N LEU A 197 -4.63 -2.83 -14.84
CA LEU A 197 -5.15 -2.18 -13.64
C LEU A 197 -4.02 -1.60 -12.77
N LEU A 198 -2.94 -2.37 -12.57
CA LEU A 198 -1.78 -1.90 -11.81
C LEU A 198 -1.07 -0.75 -12.53
N GLN A 199 -0.91 -0.83 -13.85
CA GLN A 199 -0.33 0.24 -14.64
C GLN A 199 -1.17 1.52 -14.57
N THR A 200 -2.49 1.39 -14.66
CA THR A 200 -3.43 2.52 -14.52
C THR A 200 -3.32 3.15 -13.13
N LYS A 201 -3.22 2.33 -12.08
CA LYS A 201 -3.04 2.80 -10.71
C LYS A 201 -1.72 3.56 -10.52
N ILE A 202 -0.62 3.08 -11.11
CA ILE A 202 0.68 3.75 -11.08
C ILE A 202 0.59 5.10 -11.78
N LYS A 203 0.07 5.16 -13.01
CA LYS A 203 -0.11 6.42 -13.77
C LYS A 203 -0.95 7.44 -13.00
N PHE A 204 -2.04 6.99 -12.38
CA PHE A 204 -2.90 7.85 -11.57
C PHE A 204 -2.16 8.42 -10.35
N GLN A 205 -1.33 7.60 -9.68
CA GLN A 205 -0.52 8.06 -8.55
C GLN A 205 0.55 9.06 -9.00
N GLU A 206 1.25 8.79 -10.11
CA GLU A 206 2.24 9.70 -10.69
C GLU A 206 1.61 11.05 -11.07
N GLU A 207 0.42 11.04 -11.70
CA GLU A 207 -0.28 12.27 -12.05
C GLU A 207 -0.68 13.07 -10.79
N LYS A 208 -1.12 12.38 -9.74
CA LYS A 208 -1.47 12.99 -8.46
C LYS A 208 -0.25 13.65 -7.80
N GLU A 209 0.89 12.97 -7.76
CA GLU A 209 2.12 13.53 -7.20
C GLU A 209 2.65 14.68 -8.06
N ARG A 210 2.56 14.57 -9.40
CA ARG A 210 2.90 15.67 -10.31
C ARG A 210 2.05 16.92 -10.06
N LYS A 211 0.74 16.76 -9.81
CA LYS A 211 -0.14 17.90 -9.47
C LYS A 211 0.25 18.55 -8.15
N LYS A 212 0.54 17.75 -7.11
CA LYS A 212 1.02 18.29 -5.82
C LYS A 212 2.35 19.02 -5.96
N GLN A 213 3.27 18.46 -6.75
CA GLN A 213 4.57 19.07 -7.00
C GLN A 213 4.40 20.43 -7.70
N LYS A 214 3.55 20.49 -8.73
CA LYS A 214 3.23 21.74 -9.42
C LYS A 214 2.59 22.77 -8.48
N GLU A 215 1.63 22.36 -7.64
CA GLU A 215 1.02 23.24 -6.64
C GLU A 215 2.04 23.77 -5.63
N TYR A 216 3.03 22.96 -5.27
CA TYR A 216 4.12 23.36 -4.37
C TYR A 216 5.07 24.36 -5.05
N GLU A 217 5.45 24.11 -6.30
CA GLU A 217 6.26 25.03 -7.11
C GLU A 217 5.55 26.37 -7.33
N ASP A 218 4.24 26.34 -7.62
CA ASP A 218 3.44 27.56 -7.78
C ASP A 218 3.36 28.36 -6.47
N ARG A 219 3.32 27.70 -5.30
CA ARG A 219 3.38 28.39 -3.99
C ARG A 219 4.74 29.04 -3.76
N ILE A 220 5.83 28.31 -3.97
CA ILE A 220 7.19 28.87 -3.85
C ILE A 220 7.34 30.08 -4.75
N LYS A 221 6.86 29.99 -6.00
CA LYS A 221 6.95 31.09 -6.95
C LYS A 221 6.17 32.31 -6.47
N LYS A 222 4.95 32.12 -5.94
CA LYS A 222 4.16 33.22 -5.37
C LYS A 222 4.85 33.85 -4.17
N ASP A 223 5.39 33.04 -3.26
CA ASP A 223 6.13 33.53 -2.09
C ASP A 223 7.37 34.33 -2.53
N GLN A 224 8.08 33.88 -3.57
CA GLN A 224 9.21 34.60 -4.15
C GLN A 224 8.80 35.92 -4.80
N GLU A 225 7.72 35.92 -5.60
CA GLU A 225 7.16 37.13 -6.22
C GLU A 225 6.72 38.14 -5.15
N GLU A 226 6.09 37.68 -4.06
CA GLU A 226 5.69 38.50 -2.92
C GLU A 226 6.91 39.09 -2.18
N GLN A 227 7.93 38.28 -1.90
CA GLN A 227 9.19 38.77 -1.29
C GLN A 227 9.89 39.80 -2.19
N ASP A 228 9.89 39.59 -3.51
CA ASP A 228 10.45 40.54 -4.47
C ASP A 228 9.66 41.85 -4.52
N MET A 229 8.33 41.80 -4.40
CA MET A 229 7.48 42.99 -4.32
C MET A 229 7.75 43.76 -3.02
N ILE A 230 7.79 43.08 -1.87
CA ILE A 230 8.13 43.69 -0.59
C ILE A 230 9.54 44.33 -0.64
N ARG A 231 10.51 43.65 -1.26
CA ARG A 231 11.87 44.18 -1.44
C ARG A 231 11.86 45.45 -2.29
N LYS A 232 11.17 45.45 -3.42
CA LYS A 232 11.07 46.63 -4.30
C LYS A 232 10.37 47.80 -3.61
N GLU A 233 9.30 47.55 -2.87
CA GLU A 233 8.60 48.57 -2.10
C GLU A 233 9.52 49.19 -1.04
N LYS A 234 10.26 48.36 -0.29
CA LYS A 234 11.27 48.83 0.67
C LYS A 234 12.39 49.64 0.01
N GLU A 235 12.85 49.23 -1.16
CA GLU A 235 13.85 49.98 -1.95
C GLU A 235 13.31 51.33 -2.42
N GLU A 236 12.05 51.37 -2.88
CA GLU A 236 11.41 52.62 -3.31
C GLU A 236 11.17 53.56 -2.12
N GLU A 237 10.72 53.04 -0.99
CA GLU A 237 10.57 53.81 0.25
C GLU A 237 11.92 54.37 0.71
N ALA A 238 12.99 53.58 0.63
CA ALA A 238 14.35 54.04 0.89
C ALA A 238 14.76 55.18 -0.06
N ARG A 239 14.43 55.10 -1.36
CA ARG A 239 14.70 56.17 -2.34
C ARG A 239 13.92 57.46 -2.06
N ARG A 240 12.72 57.38 -1.48
CA ARG A 240 11.91 58.55 -1.11
C ARG A 240 12.49 59.31 0.10
N ARG A 241 13.31 58.67 0.94
CA ARG A 241 13.91 59.30 2.12
C ARG A 241 15.05 60.24 1.72
N ASN A 242 15.10 61.41 2.35
CA ASN A 242 16.23 62.34 2.21
C ASN A 242 17.52 61.66 2.74
N PRO A 243 18.71 61.88 2.14
CA PRO A 243 19.99 61.35 2.65
C PRO A 243 20.22 61.50 4.17
N GLN A 244 19.75 62.58 4.80
CA GLN A 244 19.83 62.73 6.26
C GLN A 244 18.93 61.74 7.02
N GLN A 245 17.71 61.52 6.53
CA GLN A 245 16.78 60.54 7.10
C GLN A 245 17.29 59.10 6.89
N GLN A 246 17.90 58.81 5.74
CA GLN A 246 18.55 57.52 5.48
C GLN A 246 19.65 57.22 6.51
N ARG A 247 20.56 58.17 6.77
CA ARG A 247 21.62 57.99 7.79
C ARG A 247 21.06 57.74 9.19
N LYS A 248 20.00 58.46 9.57
CA LYS A 248 19.31 58.24 10.86
C LYS A 248 18.70 56.84 10.92
N TYR A 249 18.02 56.41 9.85
CA TYR A 249 17.41 55.09 9.77
C TYR A 249 18.46 53.97 9.84
N GLU A 250 19.57 54.09 9.10
CA GLU A 250 20.70 53.15 9.16
C GLU A 250 21.32 53.09 10.57
N LEU A 251 21.44 54.23 11.24
CA LEU A 251 21.93 54.31 12.62
C LEU A 251 20.98 53.61 13.61
N ALA A 252 19.68 53.73 13.42
CA ALA A 252 18.68 53.03 14.23
C ALA A 252 18.79 51.51 14.04
N LEU A 253 18.84 51.03 12.79
CA LEU A 253 19.03 49.61 12.45
C LEU A 253 20.33 49.04 13.02
N PHE A 254 21.43 49.79 12.94
CA PHE A 254 22.71 49.40 13.53
C PHE A 254 22.59 49.23 15.06
N ASN A 255 21.88 50.13 15.74
CA ASN A 255 21.66 50.03 17.18
C ASN A 255 20.77 48.85 17.57
N ILE A 256 19.74 48.52 16.78
CA ILE A 256 18.93 47.30 16.95
C ILE A 256 19.82 46.06 16.89
N LYS A 257 20.61 45.92 15.81
CA LYS A 257 21.50 44.76 15.64
C LYS A 257 22.48 44.61 16.80
N LYS A 258 23.07 45.73 17.25
CA LYS A 258 23.95 45.73 18.42
C LYS A 258 23.22 45.41 19.71
N ALA A 259 21.97 45.82 19.87
CA ALA A 259 21.16 45.47 21.02
C ALA A 259 20.92 43.95 21.07
N GLU A 260 20.56 43.32 19.95
CA GLU A 260 20.34 41.87 19.83
C GLU A 260 21.61 41.07 20.15
N GLU A 261 22.78 41.52 19.67
CA GLU A 261 24.08 40.94 20.06
C GLU A 261 24.34 41.04 21.57
N GLU A 262 23.92 42.11 22.23
CA GLU A 262 24.09 42.30 23.68
C GLU A 262 23.07 41.49 24.49
N VAL A 263 21.86 41.26 23.97
CA VAL A 263 20.89 40.30 24.54
C VAL A 263 21.47 38.90 24.53
N ALA A 264 22.06 38.47 23.41
CA ALA A 264 22.70 37.16 23.29
C ALA A 264 23.87 36.97 24.28
N LYS A 265 24.51 38.08 24.71
CA LYS A 265 25.60 38.09 25.71
C LYS A 265 25.09 38.26 27.16
N GLY A 266 23.78 38.32 27.39
CA GLY A 266 23.17 38.53 28.71
C GLY A 266 23.30 39.96 29.25
N LYS A 267 23.70 40.93 28.43
CA LYS A 267 23.90 42.34 28.84
C LYS A 267 22.62 43.16 28.68
N PHE A 268 21.55 42.75 29.37
CA PHE A 268 20.19 43.24 29.14
C PHE A 268 20.02 44.76 29.33
N LYS A 269 20.67 45.35 30.34
CA LYS A 269 20.60 46.81 30.56
C LYS A 269 21.17 47.61 29.38
N LYS A 270 22.30 47.14 28.81
CA LYS A 270 22.93 47.77 27.63
C LYS A 270 22.05 47.58 26.38
N ALA A 271 21.51 46.38 26.19
CA ALA A 271 20.57 46.12 25.10
C ALA A 271 19.32 47.00 25.19
N SER A 272 18.70 47.13 26.37
CA SER A 272 17.51 47.96 26.61
C SER A 272 17.75 49.43 26.23
N ASN A 273 18.91 49.99 26.60
CA ASN A 273 19.26 51.37 26.24
C ASN A 273 19.43 51.56 24.72
N ARG A 274 20.05 50.58 24.03
CA ARG A 274 20.20 50.63 22.57
C ARG A 274 18.86 50.53 21.84
N PHE A 275 17.95 49.67 22.31
CA PHE A 275 16.60 49.60 21.77
C PHE A 275 15.81 50.89 21.98
N ARG A 276 15.95 51.57 23.13
CA ARG A 276 15.32 52.89 23.35
C ARG A 276 15.86 53.95 22.40
N TYR A 277 17.18 54.01 22.23
CA TYR A 277 17.79 54.96 21.30
C TYR A 277 17.32 54.74 19.86
N ALA A 278 17.21 53.48 19.43
CA ALA A 278 16.64 53.16 18.12
C ALA A 278 15.16 53.60 18.04
N LEU A 279 14.34 53.32 19.07
CA LEU A 279 12.93 53.71 19.14
C LEU A 279 12.74 55.23 19.01
N ASP A 280 13.58 56.03 19.68
CA ASP A 280 13.53 57.50 19.59
C ASP A 280 13.78 57.97 18.15
N ILE A 281 14.73 57.36 17.45
CA ILE A 281 15.00 57.67 16.03
C ILE A 281 13.82 57.27 15.14
N PHE A 282 13.20 56.10 15.34
CA PHE A 282 12.03 55.68 14.56
C PHE A 282 10.82 56.57 14.79
N LEU A 283 10.59 57.05 16.02
CA LEU A 283 9.56 58.02 16.34
C LEU A 283 9.82 59.37 15.64
N GLU A 284 11.07 59.85 15.61
CA GLU A 284 11.45 61.07 14.91
C GLU A 284 11.24 60.96 13.39
N LEU A 285 11.54 59.80 12.81
CA LEU A 285 11.38 59.54 11.38
C LEU A 285 9.93 59.25 10.97
N GLN A 286 8.97 59.23 11.91
CA GLN A 286 7.58 58.80 11.66
C GLN A 286 7.51 57.46 10.92
N SER A 287 8.37 56.52 11.33
CA SER A 287 8.50 55.20 10.70
C SER A 287 7.27 54.32 10.97
N ASN A 288 7.24 53.13 10.34
CA ASN A 288 6.12 52.20 10.44
C ASN A 288 5.72 51.95 11.92
N PRO A 289 4.44 52.15 12.30
CA PRO A 289 3.92 51.86 13.64
C PRO A 289 4.29 50.46 14.18
N ASP A 290 4.35 49.45 13.31
CA ASP A 290 4.66 48.08 13.70
C ASP A 290 6.09 47.95 14.26
N GLU A 291 7.07 48.62 13.65
CA GLU A 291 8.47 48.63 14.11
C GLU A 291 8.61 49.31 15.48
N ILE A 292 7.82 50.37 15.69
CA ILE A 292 7.75 51.11 16.96
C ILE A 292 7.16 50.22 18.07
N GLU A 293 6.07 49.49 17.78
CA GLU A 293 5.47 48.56 18.74
C GLU A 293 6.39 47.37 19.07
N GLU A 294 7.07 46.80 18.06
CA GLU A 294 8.03 45.70 18.27
C GLU A 294 9.16 46.13 19.22
N LEU A 295 9.72 47.32 19.02
CA LEU A 295 10.77 47.86 19.88
C LEU A 295 10.28 48.11 21.30
N LYS A 296 9.07 48.66 21.48
CA LYS A 296 8.45 48.81 22.80
C LYS A 296 8.31 47.47 23.51
N LEU A 297 7.87 46.44 22.79
CA LEU A 297 7.73 45.08 23.33
C LEU A 297 9.11 44.50 23.73
N LYS A 298 10.13 44.61 22.87
CA LYS A 298 11.51 44.18 23.18
C LYS A 298 12.06 44.88 24.42
N ILE A 299 11.85 46.19 24.54
CA ILE A 299 12.27 46.98 25.72
C ILE A 299 11.57 46.50 26.99
N SER A 300 10.27 46.19 26.92
CA SER A 300 9.50 45.70 28.07
C SER A 300 9.97 44.33 28.54
N LYS A 301 10.25 43.40 27.61
CA LYS A 301 10.75 42.05 27.92
C LYS A 301 12.11 42.07 28.63
N LEU A 302 12.98 43.02 28.30
CA LEU A 302 14.32 43.14 28.89
C LEU A 302 14.35 43.81 30.27
N LYS A 303 13.19 44.29 30.77
CA LYS A 303 13.06 44.86 32.11
C LYS A 303 12.64 43.83 33.17
N GLN A 304 12.16 42.66 32.74
CA GLN A 304 11.84 41.53 33.60
C GLN A 304 13.11 40.72 33.87
#